data_AF-A0A2A2GRE1-F1
#
_entry.id   AF-A0A2A2GRE1-F1
#
_cell.length_a   1.000
_cell.length_b   1.000
_cell.length_c   1.000
_cell.angle_alpha   90.00
_cell.angle_beta   90.00
_cell.angle_gamma   90.00
#
_symmetry.space_group_name_H-M   'P 1'
#
loop_
_entity.id
_entity.type
_entity.pdbx_description
1 polymer ?
#
loop_
_entity_poly.entity_id
_entity_poly.type
_entity_poly.pdbx_seq_one_letter_code
_entity_poly.pdbx_strand_id
1 'polypeptide(L)'
;MQDSSTLARALYYDFFAGFFLYELVGERKNLFLQQIDILATSPITESDSESFAMLKAYLLKADSNELLREYTQTFNLPFSTHFLPQADTSSTKHGKKSKRPKIPNPQIFLYLSHYLEGCLNGESLLKAKALVKKTHFRLNAQEFKETEEHFGFLLLLVRHMLTDSQDSHTHTTNERYNAQRDTLVKEIFTQAIAPMGFPIAKALGSREDLVCYHLVGLLLESFLTLEQHIIS
;
A
#
# COMPACT_ATOMS: atom_id res chain seq x y z
N MET A 1 -24.52 10.80 -9.62
CA MET A 1 -24.18 10.86 -8.19
C MET A 1 -23.18 9.77 -7.93
N GLN A 2 -22.06 10.08 -7.29
CA GLN A 2 -21.07 9.07 -6.93
C GLN A 2 -21.59 8.33 -5.70
N ASP A 3 -21.73 7.02 -5.78
CA ASP A 3 -22.31 6.24 -4.69
C ASP A 3 -21.42 6.34 -3.44
N SER A 4 -22.03 6.46 -2.26
CA SER A 4 -21.30 6.57 -0.98
C SER A 4 -20.30 5.42 -0.78
N SER A 5 -20.64 4.22 -1.27
CA SER A 5 -19.75 3.05 -1.28
C SER A 5 -18.49 3.25 -2.16
N THR A 6 -18.64 3.88 -3.33
CA THR A 6 -17.50 4.16 -4.22
C THR A 6 -16.51 5.13 -3.58
N LEU A 7 -17.02 6.16 -2.88
CA LEU A 7 -16.17 7.13 -2.17
C LEU A 7 -15.46 6.48 -0.98
N ALA A 8 -16.13 5.61 -0.22
CA ALA A 8 -15.51 4.87 0.87
C ALA A 8 -14.37 3.95 0.36
N ARG A 9 -14.60 3.22 -0.73
CA ARG A 9 -13.57 2.40 -1.38
C ARG A 9 -12.37 3.26 -1.82
N ALA A 10 -12.63 4.38 -2.50
CA ALA A 10 -11.57 5.29 -2.92
C ALA A 10 -10.75 5.84 -1.74
N LEU A 11 -11.38 6.09 -0.59
CA LEU A 11 -10.71 6.53 0.62
C LEU A 11 -9.75 5.46 1.17
N TYR A 12 -10.18 4.20 1.22
CA TYR A 12 -9.29 3.09 1.61
C TYR A 12 -8.10 2.94 0.65
N TYR A 13 -8.35 2.99 -0.66
CA TYR A 13 -7.28 2.93 -1.65
C TYR A 13 -6.27 4.08 -1.48
N ASP A 14 -6.72 5.31 -1.23
CA ASP A 14 -5.82 6.45 -0.95
C ASP A 14 -5.02 6.25 0.35
N PHE A 15 -5.71 5.81 1.40
CA PHE A 15 -5.12 5.57 2.72
C PHE A 15 -3.94 4.58 2.62
N PHE A 16 -4.17 3.41 2.00
CA PHE A 16 -3.10 2.43 1.83
C PHE A 16 -2.03 2.89 0.84
N ALA A 17 -2.39 3.54 -0.27
CA ALA A 17 -1.41 4.07 -1.21
C ALA A 17 -0.41 5.01 -0.53
N GLY A 18 -0.87 5.83 0.42
CA GLY A 18 0.01 6.72 1.20
C GLY A 18 1.03 5.97 2.06
N PHE A 19 0.68 4.82 2.64
CA PHE A 19 1.61 4.00 3.42
C PHE A 19 2.58 3.19 2.56
N PHE A 20 2.21 2.88 1.31
CA PHE A 20 3.02 2.04 0.43
C PHE A 20 3.84 2.82 -0.59
N LEU A 21 3.82 4.15 -0.60
CA LEU A 21 4.68 4.99 -1.44
C LEU A 21 5.65 5.79 -0.58
N TYR A 22 6.94 5.62 -0.81
CA TYR A 22 8.01 6.26 -0.03
C TYR A 22 7.88 7.78 -0.02
N GLU A 23 7.57 8.38 -1.18
CA GLU A 23 7.43 9.82 -1.34
C GLU A 23 6.22 10.39 -0.58
N LEU A 24 5.26 9.54 -0.18
CA LEU A 24 4.03 9.97 0.49
C LEU A 24 4.04 9.73 1.99
N VAL A 25 4.66 8.64 2.47
CA VAL A 25 4.52 8.21 3.87
C VAL A 25 5.01 9.25 4.89
N GLY A 26 6.09 9.97 4.58
CA GLY A 26 6.63 11.02 5.46
C GLY A 26 5.83 12.32 5.43
N GLU A 27 5.15 12.61 4.32
CA GLU A 27 4.46 13.87 4.03
C GLU A 27 2.97 13.82 4.43
N ARG A 28 2.36 12.63 4.39
CA ARG A 28 0.90 12.45 4.57
C ARG A 28 0.46 12.21 6.00
N LYS A 29 1.33 12.40 7.01
CA LYS A 29 0.99 12.16 8.43
C LYS A 29 -0.36 12.76 8.86
N ASN A 30 -0.58 14.04 8.58
CA ASN A 30 -1.83 14.73 8.95
C ASN A 30 -3.04 14.19 8.19
N LEU A 31 -2.84 13.82 6.91
CA LEU A 31 -3.89 13.21 6.10
C LEU A 31 -4.26 11.82 6.63
N PHE A 32 -3.29 11.01 7.05
CA PHE A 32 -3.56 9.72 7.70
C PHE A 32 -4.41 9.88 8.95
N LEU A 33 -4.10 10.86 9.81
CA LEU A 33 -4.90 11.12 11.00
C LEU A 33 -6.36 11.46 10.65
N GLN A 34 -6.57 12.30 9.64
CA GLN A 34 -7.92 12.63 9.15
C GLN A 34 -8.64 11.43 8.54
N GLN A 35 -7.93 10.61 7.76
CA GLN A 35 -8.49 9.41 7.14
C GLN A 35 -8.87 8.37 8.19
N ILE A 36 -8.03 8.17 9.22
CA ILE A 36 -8.35 7.28 10.34
C ILE A 36 -9.61 7.78 11.06
N ASP A 37 -9.73 9.08 11.30
CA ASP A 37 -10.92 9.65 11.94
C ASP A 37 -12.21 9.39 11.15
N ILE A 38 -12.13 9.32 9.83
CA ILE A 38 -13.28 8.98 8.97
C ILE A 38 -13.51 7.46 8.97
N LEU A 39 -12.48 6.67 8.68
CA LEU A 39 -12.58 5.22 8.50
C LEU A 39 -12.97 4.49 9.80
N ALA A 40 -12.52 4.99 10.95
CA ALA A 40 -12.84 4.42 12.25
C ALA A 40 -14.31 4.63 12.67
N THR A 41 -15.08 5.50 11.98
CA THR A 41 -16.52 5.67 12.26
C THR A 41 -17.35 4.47 11.81
N SER A 42 -16.87 3.71 10.84
CA SER A 42 -17.53 2.53 10.28
C SER A 42 -16.47 1.50 9.89
N PRO A 43 -15.81 0.87 10.88
CA PRO A 43 -14.78 -0.13 10.61
C PRO A 43 -15.34 -1.34 9.87
N ILE A 44 -14.50 -2.03 9.09
CA ILE A 44 -14.93 -3.22 8.31
C ILE A 44 -15.17 -4.39 9.27
N THR A 45 -14.26 -4.56 10.23
CA THR A 45 -14.36 -5.55 11.30
C THR A 45 -14.28 -4.89 12.68
N GLU A 46 -14.77 -5.55 13.72
CA GLU A 46 -14.66 -5.02 15.10
C GLU A 46 -13.20 -4.78 15.51
N SER A 47 -12.28 -5.67 15.12
CA SER A 47 -10.84 -5.56 15.38
C SER A 47 -10.16 -4.38 14.66
N ASP A 48 -10.75 -3.88 13.57
CA ASP A 48 -10.18 -2.72 12.88
C ASP A 48 -10.32 -1.45 13.73
N SER A 49 -11.33 -1.35 14.59
CA SER A 49 -11.53 -0.20 15.48
C SER A 49 -10.33 -0.03 16.44
N GLU A 50 -9.90 -1.13 17.03
CA GLU A 50 -8.71 -1.17 17.90
C GLU A 50 -7.44 -0.86 17.11
N SER A 51 -7.31 -1.45 15.92
CA SER A 51 -6.15 -1.23 15.04
C SER A 51 -6.02 0.23 14.60
N PHE A 52 -7.14 0.88 14.26
CA PHE A 52 -7.18 2.32 13.96
C PHE A 52 -6.81 3.18 15.17
N ALA A 53 -7.32 2.85 16.36
CA ALA A 53 -7.00 3.58 17.59
C ALA A 53 -5.50 3.50 17.92
N MET A 54 -4.91 2.30 17.81
CA MET A 54 -3.48 2.09 18.02
C MET A 54 -2.63 2.82 16.97
N LEU A 55 -3.02 2.74 15.70
CA LEU A 55 -2.29 3.40 14.61
C LEU A 55 -2.35 4.91 14.77
N LYS A 56 -3.51 5.47 15.13
CA LYS A 56 -3.66 6.89 15.44
C LYS A 56 -2.77 7.32 16.60
N ALA A 57 -2.76 6.55 17.69
CA ALA A 57 -1.94 6.84 18.86
C ALA A 57 -0.44 6.82 18.55
N TYR A 58 0.00 5.90 17.68
CA TYR A 58 1.36 5.87 17.17
C TYR A 58 1.67 7.11 16.31
N LEU A 59 0.85 7.40 15.30
CA LEU A 59 1.05 8.54 14.40
C LEU A 59 1.11 9.86 15.16
N LEU A 60 0.28 10.07 16.20
CA LEU A 60 0.34 11.29 17.00
C LEU A 60 1.71 11.52 17.67
N LYS A 61 2.43 10.45 18.01
CA LYS A 61 3.75 10.52 18.66
C LYS A 61 4.91 10.50 17.68
N ALA A 62 4.80 9.69 16.61
CA ALA A 62 5.89 9.45 15.68
C ALA A 62 6.20 10.68 14.82
N ASP A 63 7.48 10.98 14.57
CA ASP A 63 7.85 11.98 13.57
C ASP A 63 7.94 11.35 12.15
N SER A 64 8.09 12.19 11.12
CA SER A 64 8.20 11.71 9.74
C SER A 64 9.42 10.80 9.51
N ASN A 65 10.50 10.99 10.26
CA ASN A 65 11.70 10.15 10.14
C ASN A 65 11.45 8.75 10.71
N GLU A 66 10.67 8.62 11.77
CA GLU A 66 10.31 7.32 12.34
C GLU A 66 9.46 6.50 11.36
N LEU A 67 8.50 7.13 10.69
CA LEU A 67 7.71 6.50 9.63
C LEU A 67 8.59 6.05 8.45
N LEU A 68 9.46 6.93 7.97
CA LEU A 68 10.39 6.61 6.88
C LEU A 68 11.40 5.53 7.27
N ARG A 69 11.84 5.51 8.52
CA ARG A 69 12.73 4.47 9.07
C ARG A 69 12.02 3.12 9.06
N GLU A 70 10.79 3.05 9.54
CA GLU A 70 10.02 1.81 9.55
C GLU A 70 9.70 1.34 8.13
N TYR A 71 9.33 2.25 7.22
CA TYR A 71 9.18 1.96 5.79
C TYR A 71 10.46 1.33 5.22
N THR A 72 11.61 1.98 5.45
CA THR A 72 12.91 1.54 4.93
C THR A 72 13.30 0.16 5.47
N GLN A 73 13.09 -0.08 6.77
CA GLN A 73 13.30 -1.38 7.40
C GLN A 73 12.40 -2.48 6.82
N THR A 74 11.17 -2.12 6.43
CA THR A 74 10.17 -3.09 5.98
C THR A 74 10.35 -3.44 4.51
N PHE A 75 10.57 -2.44 3.65
CA PHE A 75 10.50 -2.62 2.20
C PHE A 75 11.83 -2.46 1.46
N ASN A 76 12.82 -1.78 2.05
CA ASN A 76 14.06 -1.43 1.34
C ASN A 76 15.28 -2.22 1.81
N LEU A 77 15.30 -2.69 3.07
CA LEU A 77 16.46 -3.36 3.65
C LEU A 77 16.30 -4.90 3.62
N PRO A 78 17.22 -5.63 2.96
CA PRO A 78 17.14 -7.09 2.84
C PRO A 78 17.63 -7.85 4.10
N PHE A 79 17.73 -7.17 5.24
CA PHE A 79 18.23 -7.73 6.49
C PHE A 79 17.59 -7.07 7.71
N SER A 80 17.42 -7.84 8.78
CA SER A 80 16.86 -7.33 10.03
C SER A 80 17.77 -6.27 10.63
N THR A 81 17.23 -5.07 10.83
CA THR A 81 17.93 -3.93 11.42
C THR A 81 18.11 -4.05 12.93
N HIS A 82 17.60 -5.12 13.55
CA HIS A 82 17.80 -5.44 14.98
C HIS A 82 19.30 -5.55 15.38
N PHE A 83 20.20 -5.58 14.39
CA PHE A 83 21.66 -5.57 14.53
C PHE A 83 22.34 -4.31 13.98
N LEU A 84 21.60 -3.35 13.43
CA LEU A 84 22.18 -2.07 13.06
C LEU A 84 22.43 -1.27 14.34
N PRO A 85 23.63 -0.70 14.53
CA PRO A 85 23.86 0.23 15.62
C PRO A 85 22.78 1.31 15.56
N GLN A 86 22.06 1.51 16.66
CA GLN A 86 21.32 2.76 16.84
C GLN A 86 22.33 3.90 16.65
N ALA A 87 21.88 5.01 16.06
CA ALA A 87 22.75 6.15 15.76
C ALA A 87 23.22 6.84 17.05
N ASP A 88 24.12 6.17 17.77
CA ASP A 88 24.85 6.71 18.88
C ASP A 88 26.14 7.32 18.34
N THR A 89 26.20 8.64 18.47
CA THR A 89 27.38 9.47 18.29
C THR A 89 28.47 9.10 19.29
N SER A 90 29.19 7.99 19.08
CA SER A 90 30.50 7.79 19.67
C SER A 90 31.23 6.60 19.05
N SER A 91 32.42 6.89 18.53
CA SER A 91 33.48 5.98 18.12
C SER A 91 33.62 4.70 18.97
N THR A 92 33.88 3.53 18.34
CA THR A 92 35.21 2.85 18.35
C THR A 92 35.19 1.42 17.74
N LYS A 93 36.20 1.18 16.89
CA LYS A 93 37.07 -0.01 16.70
C LYS A 93 36.52 -1.44 16.48
N HIS A 94 36.88 -1.96 15.30
CA HIS A 94 37.42 -3.29 14.93
C HIS A 94 36.82 -4.61 15.47
N GLY A 95 36.38 -5.44 14.52
CA GLY A 95 37.03 -6.72 14.21
C GLY A 95 36.44 -8.00 14.80
N LYS A 96 35.64 -8.73 13.99
CA LYS A 96 35.62 -10.21 13.90
C LYS A 96 34.71 -10.65 12.75
N LYS A 97 35.20 -11.52 11.85
CA LYS A 97 34.39 -12.19 10.83
C LYS A 97 33.50 -13.24 11.51
N SER A 98 32.34 -12.79 11.97
CA SER A 98 31.25 -13.66 12.45
C SER A 98 30.68 -14.46 11.27
N LYS A 99 30.53 -15.78 11.45
CA LYS A 99 29.71 -16.63 10.55
C LYS A 99 28.31 -16.03 10.56
N ARG A 100 27.90 -15.43 9.44
CA ARG A 100 26.58 -14.79 9.33
C ARG A 100 25.51 -15.87 9.58
N PRO A 101 24.70 -15.76 10.65
CA PRO A 101 23.53 -16.62 10.77
C PRO A 101 22.66 -16.42 9.52
N LYS A 102 22.02 -17.49 9.03
CA LYS A 102 20.97 -17.38 8.00
C LYS A 102 19.79 -16.66 8.65
N ILE A 103 19.85 -15.33 8.63
CA ILE A 103 18.74 -14.47 9.01
C ILE A 103 17.77 -14.52 7.83
N PRO A 104 16.50 -14.94 8.04
CA PRO A 104 15.48 -14.84 7.00
C PRO A 104 15.42 -13.40 6.50
N ASN A 105 15.35 -13.18 5.19
CA ASN A 105 15.20 -11.83 4.65
C ASN A 105 13.85 -11.27 5.16
N PRO A 106 13.83 -10.24 6.02
CA PRO A 106 12.58 -9.69 6.54
C PRO A 106 11.93 -8.71 5.56
N GLN A 107 12.56 -8.42 4.42
CA GLN A 107 12.05 -7.49 3.43
C GLN A 107 10.76 -8.01 2.80
N ILE A 108 9.76 -7.14 2.74
CA ILE A 108 8.52 -7.38 2.02
C ILE A 108 8.62 -6.62 0.70
N PHE A 109 8.45 -7.31 -0.43
CA PHE A 109 8.48 -6.67 -1.74
C PHE A 109 7.12 -6.07 -2.08
N LEU A 110 7.11 -4.94 -2.77
CA LEU A 110 5.91 -4.22 -3.22
C LEU A 110 5.69 -4.32 -4.73
N TYR A 111 6.23 -5.36 -5.39
CA TYR A 111 6.15 -5.53 -6.84
C TYR A 111 5.46 -6.85 -7.21
N LEU A 112 4.56 -6.80 -8.18
CA LEU A 112 3.76 -7.96 -8.61
C LEU A 112 4.62 -9.14 -9.09
N SER A 113 5.65 -8.88 -9.89
CA SER A 113 6.59 -9.91 -10.39
C SER A 113 7.21 -10.73 -9.27
N HIS A 114 7.40 -10.17 -8.07
CA HIS A 114 7.96 -10.94 -6.97
C HIS A 114 7.03 -12.09 -6.57
N TYR A 115 5.73 -11.83 -6.53
CA TYR A 115 4.73 -12.80 -6.06
C TYR A 115 4.30 -13.79 -7.14
N LEU A 116 4.34 -13.39 -8.41
CA LEU A 116 3.95 -14.26 -9.53
C LEU A 116 5.14 -15.02 -10.14
N GLU A 117 6.33 -14.44 -10.15
CA GLU A 117 7.50 -14.96 -10.89
C GLU A 117 8.73 -15.16 -9.99
N GLY A 118 8.72 -14.68 -8.75
CA GLY A 118 9.87 -14.76 -7.84
C GLY A 118 11.02 -13.83 -8.20
N CYS A 119 10.81 -12.85 -9.08
CA CYS A 119 11.82 -11.88 -9.53
C CYS A 119 11.27 -10.44 -9.53
N LEU A 120 12.09 -9.45 -9.87
CA LEU A 120 11.64 -8.07 -10.08
C LEU A 120 11.64 -7.75 -11.58
N ASN A 121 10.69 -6.93 -12.03
CA ASN A 121 10.58 -6.48 -13.42
C ASN A 121 10.42 -7.61 -14.46
N GLY A 122 9.65 -8.66 -14.14
CA GLY A 122 9.38 -9.77 -15.06
C GLY A 122 8.14 -9.52 -15.95
N GLU A 123 7.46 -10.58 -16.38
CA GLU A 123 6.32 -10.47 -17.30
C GLU A 123 5.12 -9.76 -16.66
N SER A 124 5.00 -9.83 -15.34
CA SER A 124 3.94 -9.17 -14.58
C SER A 124 4.04 -7.65 -14.67
N LEU A 125 5.23 -7.08 -14.81
CA LEU A 125 5.40 -5.67 -15.15
C LEU A 125 4.77 -5.31 -16.49
N LEU A 126 4.96 -6.16 -17.51
CA LEU A 126 4.37 -5.94 -18.84
C LEU A 126 2.84 -6.03 -18.78
N LYS A 127 2.31 -6.97 -17.98
CA LYS A 127 0.86 -7.11 -17.73
C LYS A 127 0.31 -5.87 -17.02
N ALA A 128 0.95 -5.42 -15.94
CA ALA A 128 0.56 -4.20 -15.22
C ALA A 128 0.58 -2.98 -16.15
N LYS A 129 1.64 -2.79 -16.95
CA LYS A 129 1.71 -1.73 -17.96
C LYS A 129 0.59 -1.82 -18.99
N ALA A 130 0.22 -3.02 -19.44
CA ALA A 130 -0.88 -3.22 -20.36
C ALA A 130 -2.23 -2.80 -19.75
N LEU A 131 -2.47 -3.12 -18.47
CA LEU A 131 -3.66 -2.69 -17.74
C LEU A 131 -3.69 -1.17 -17.57
N VAL A 132 -2.59 -0.55 -17.14
CA VAL A 132 -2.49 0.90 -16.98
C VAL A 132 -2.71 1.62 -18.30
N LYS A 133 -2.21 1.08 -19.43
CA LYS A 133 -2.43 1.65 -20.77
C LYS A 133 -3.90 1.70 -21.17
N LYS A 134 -4.75 0.79 -20.67
CA LYS A 134 -6.21 0.83 -20.89
C LYS A 134 -6.88 2.01 -20.17
N THR A 135 -6.21 2.59 -19.16
CA THR A 135 -6.67 3.80 -18.47
C THR A 135 -6.16 5.06 -19.17
N HIS A 136 -6.66 6.23 -18.77
CA HIS A 136 -6.10 7.53 -19.15
C HIS A 136 -5.00 8.03 -18.19
N PHE A 137 -4.74 7.32 -17.09
CA PHE A 137 -3.76 7.70 -16.08
C PHE A 137 -2.38 7.11 -16.38
N ARG A 138 -1.33 7.83 -16.01
CA ARG A 138 0.07 7.39 -16.18
C ARG A 138 0.85 7.70 -14.91
N LEU A 139 1.86 6.88 -14.63
CA LEU A 139 2.79 7.13 -13.54
C LEU A 139 3.56 8.43 -13.80
N ASN A 140 3.63 9.30 -12.79
CA ASN A 140 4.50 10.45 -12.83
C ASN A 140 5.94 10.02 -12.48
N ALA A 141 6.72 9.68 -13.51
CA ALA A 141 8.11 9.25 -13.36
C ALA A 141 9.07 10.36 -12.86
N GLN A 142 8.61 11.62 -12.77
CA GLN A 142 9.41 12.70 -12.18
C GLN A 142 9.30 12.71 -10.65
N GLU A 143 8.13 12.38 -10.14
CA GLU A 143 7.86 12.38 -8.70
C GLU A 143 8.08 11.00 -8.06
N PHE A 144 7.72 9.93 -8.75
CA PHE A 144 7.79 8.56 -8.23
C PHE A 144 8.87 7.76 -8.94
N LYS A 145 9.68 7.05 -8.15
CA LYS A 145 10.76 6.19 -8.66
C LYS A 145 10.32 4.76 -9.00
N GLU A 146 9.09 4.43 -8.66
CA GLU A 146 8.52 3.09 -8.77
C GLU A 146 8.11 2.73 -10.20
N THR A 147 7.76 1.48 -10.43
CA THR A 147 7.22 1.00 -11.70
C THR A 147 5.71 0.80 -11.63
N GLU A 148 5.05 0.63 -12.77
CA GLU A 148 3.60 0.49 -12.86
C GLU A 148 3.03 -0.80 -12.23
N GLU A 149 3.89 -1.74 -11.82
CA GLU A 149 3.50 -2.93 -11.05
C GLU A 149 3.59 -2.74 -9.52
N HIS A 150 4.06 -1.58 -9.09
CA HIS A 150 4.25 -1.28 -7.68
C HIS A 150 2.90 -1.19 -6.95
N PHE A 151 2.82 -1.83 -5.78
CA PHE A 151 1.58 -1.98 -5.01
C PHE A 151 0.94 -0.64 -4.67
N GLY A 152 1.71 0.30 -4.10
CA GLY A 152 1.20 1.62 -3.76
C GLY A 152 0.71 2.43 -4.97
N PHE A 153 1.35 2.25 -6.14
CA PHE A 153 0.91 2.91 -7.37
C PHE A 153 -0.42 2.33 -7.87
N LEU A 154 -0.58 1.01 -7.87
CA LEU A 154 -1.81 0.35 -8.30
C LEU A 154 -3.01 0.72 -7.40
N LEU A 155 -2.79 0.84 -6.09
CA LEU A 155 -3.80 1.35 -5.15
C LEU A 155 -4.21 2.79 -5.51
N LEU A 156 -3.23 3.66 -5.73
CA LEU A 156 -3.47 5.06 -6.09
C LEU A 156 -4.21 5.19 -7.44
N LEU A 157 -3.86 4.35 -8.41
CA LEU A 157 -4.54 4.26 -9.70
C LEU A 157 -6.02 3.92 -9.53
N VAL A 158 -6.34 2.88 -8.75
CA VAL A 158 -7.73 2.49 -8.51
C VAL A 158 -8.49 3.59 -7.78
N ARG A 159 -7.89 4.26 -6.79
CA ARG A 159 -8.48 5.46 -6.17
C ARG A 159 -8.85 6.50 -7.22
N HIS A 160 -7.91 6.86 -8.11
CA HIS A 160 -8.17 7.85 -9.15
C HIS A 160 -9.31 7.44 -10.06
N MET A 161 -9.32 6.18 -10.52
CA MET A 161 -10.41 5.65 -11.34
C MET A 161 -11.76 5.71 -10.60
N LEU A 162 -11.81 5.35 -9.32
CA LEU A 162 -13.04 5.39 -8.54
C LEU A 162 -13.57 6.82 -8.34
N THR A 163 -12.66 7.80 -8.20
CA THR A 163 -12.99 9.21 -8.04
C THR A 163 -13.23 9.96 -9.35
N ASP A 164 -12.84 9.39 -10.48
CA ASP A 164 -12.91 10.05 -11.78
C ASP A 164 -14.36 10.26 -12.21
N SER A 165 -14.82 11.50 -12.08
CA SER A 165 -16.09 11.97 -12.60
C SER A 165 -15.85 12.55 -13.99
N GLN A 166 -16.17 11.79 -15.04
CA GLN A 166 -16.24 12.36 -16.38
C GLN A 166 -17.34 13.42 -16.41
N ASP A 167 -16.95 14.69 -16.46
CA ASP A 167 -17.84 15.82 -16.76
C ASP A 167 -18.33 15.69 -18.21
N SER A 168 -19.45 15.01 -18.44
CA SER A 168 -20.06 14.88 -19.76
C SER A 168 -21.58 14.88 -19.69
N HIS A 169 -22.18 15.83 -20.40
CA HIS A 169 -23.59 16.24 -20.39
C HIS A 169 -24.63 15.23 -20.94
N THR A 170 -24.36 13.93 -21.00
CA THR A 170 -25.31 12.92 -21.50
C THR A 170 -25.33 11.66 -20.64
N HIS A 171 -26.49 11.32 -20.08
CA HIS A 171 -26.70 10.18 -19.15
C HIS A 171 -26.21 8.82 -19.71
N THR A 172 -26.40 8.55 -21.01
CA THR A 172 -26.06 7.26 -21.63
C THR A 172 -24.56 7.02 -21.84
N THR A 173 -23.76 8.09 -21.94
CA THR A 173 -22.29 8.00 -22.04
C THR A 173 -21.69 7.61 -20.70
N ASN A 174 -22.29 8.10 -19.60
CA ASN A 174 -21.80 7.88 -18.25
C ASN A 174 -21.98 6.43 -17.79
N GLU A 175 -23.09 5.76 -18.14
CA GLU A 175 -23.31 4.36 -17.75
C GLU A 175 -22.31 3.40 -18.41
N ARG A 176 -22.06 3.56 -19.72
CA ARG A 176 -21.08 2.73 -20.44
C ARG A 176 -19.67 2.98 -19.93
N TYR A 177 -19.32 4.24 -19.69
CA TYR A 177 -18.04 4.61 -19.10
C TYR A 177 -17.85 3.96 -17.73
N ASN A 178 -18.84 4.08 -16.85
CA ASN A 178 -18.81 3.51 -15.51
C ASN A 178 -18.67 1.99 -15.54
N ALA A 179 -19.43 1.29 -16.40
CA ALA A 179 -19.31 -0.15 -16.56
C ALA A 179 -17.92 -0.59 -17.07
N GLN A 180 -17.34 0.16 -18.01
CA GLN A 180 -15.99 -0.10 -18.51
C GLN A 180 -14.93 0.15 -17.44
N ARG A 181 -15.08 1.25 -16.70
CA ARG A 181 -14.22 1.60 -15.55
C ARG A 181 -14.29 0.51 -14.48
N ASP A 182 -15.48 0.06 -14.10
CA ASP A 182 -15.68 -0.97 -13.09
C ASP A 182 -15.09 -2.32 -13.53
N THR A 183 -15.25 -2.67 -14.82
CA THR A 183 -14.57 -3.83 -15.42
C THR A 183 -13.06 -3.72 -15.28
N LEU A 184 -12.49 -2.56 -15.58
CA LEU A 184 -11.05 -2.35 -15.51
C LEU A 184 -10.53 -2.32 -14.07
N VAL A 185 -11.28 -1.74 -13.12
CA VAL A 185 -10.97 -1.82 -11.68
C VAL A 185 -10.98 -3.28 -11.22
N LYS A 186 -11.98 -4.07 -11.62
CA LYS A 186 -12.04 -5.52 -11.34
C LYS A 186 -10.84 -6.26 -11.91
N GLU A 187 -10.46 -5.98 -13.15
CA GLU A 187 -9.27 -6.56 -13.79
C GLU A 187 -7.98 -6.20 -13.02
N ILE A 188 -7.76 -4.92 -12.72
CA ILE A 188 -6.57 -4.45 -11.98
C ILE A 188 -6.51 -5.09 -10.59
N PHE A 189 -7.64 -5.13 -9.88
CA PHE A 189 -7.69 -5.72 -8.56
C PHE A 189 -7.35 -7.22 -8.61
N THR A 190 -8.05 -7.97 -9.46
CA THR A 190 -7.93 -9.43 -9.52
C THR A 190 -6.58 -9.88 -10.06
N GLN A 191 -6.03 -9.19 -11.07
CA GLN A 191 -4.82 -9.60 -11.77
C GLN A 191 -3.54 -9.01 -11.19
N ALA A 192 -3.61 -7.87 -10.49
CA ALA A 192 -2.42 -7.15 -10.01
C ALA A 192 -2.43 -6.86 -8.51
N ILE A 193 -3.53 -6.37 -7.93
CA ILE A 193 -3.53 -5.99 -6.50
C ILE A 193 -3.66 -7.21 -5.61
N ALA A 194 -4.69 -8.05 -5.79
CA ALA A 194 -4.96 -9.20 -4.93
C ALA A 194 -3.81 -10.23 -4.87
N PRO A 195 -3.14 -10.61 -5.99
CA PRO A 195 -2.08 -11.63 -5.94
C PRO A 195 -0.88 -11.27 -5.06
N MET A 196 -0.57 -9.98 -4.89
CA MET A 196 0.48 -9.52 -3.98
C MET A 196 -0.06 -8.93 -2.68
N GLY A 197 -1.25 -8.32 -2.70
CA GLY A 197 -1.84 -7.63 -1.56
C GLY A 197 -2.10 -8.56 -0.38
N PHE A 198 -2.70 -9.73 -0.60
CA PHE A 198 -2.95 -10.69 0.48
C PHE A 198 -1.64 -11.21 1.12
N PRO A 199 -0.63 -11.65 0.34
CA PRO A 199 0.69 -11.96 0.88
C PRO A 199 1.34 -10.80 1.65
N ILE A 200 1.26 -9.56 1.14
CA ILE A 200 1.79 -8.36 1.80
C ILE A 200 1.09 -8.16 3.15
N ALA A 201 -0.24 -8.15 3.17
CA ALA A 201 -1.04 -7.94 4.38
C ALA A 201 -0.71 -8.98 5.46
N LYS A 202 -0.67 -10.26 5.08
CA LYS A 202 -0.32 -11.36 5.97
C LYS A 202 1.12 -11.23 6.50
N ALA A 203 2.08 -10.88 5.64
CA ALA A 203 3.48 -10.74 6.02
C ALA A 203 3.65 -9.58 7.02
N LEU A 204 2.99 -8.45 6.79
CA LEU A 204 2.99 -7.30 7.69
C LEU A 204 2.29 -7.60 9.02
N GLY A 205 1.10 -8.22 8.99
CA GLY A 205 0.36 -8.59 10.19
C GLY A 205 1.10 -9.59 11.07
N SER A 206 2.03 -10.38 10.52
CA SER A 206 2.88 -11.29 11.31
C SER A 206 4.12 -10.63 11.94
N ARG A 207 4.37 -9.34 11.65
CA ARG A 207 5.59 -8.62 12.08
C ARG A 207 5.32 -7.72 13.28
N GLU A 208 5.12 -8.32 14.45
CA GLU A 208 4.92 -7.60 15.72
C GLU A 208 6.12 -6.71 16.12
N ASP A 209 7.28 -6.89 15.50
CA ASP A 209 8.44 -6.00 15.67
C ASP A 209 8.26 -4.62 15.01
N LEU A 210 7.26 -4.48 14.13
CA LEU A 210 6.89 -3.24 13.46
C LEU A 210 5.65 -2.66 14.15
N VAL A 211 5.68 -1.38 14.54
CA VAL A 211 4.53 -0.78 15.24
C VAL A 211 3.50 -0.27 14.25
N CYS A 212 3.92 0.49 13.24
CA CYS A 212 3.06 1.05 12.22
C CYS A 212 2.58 -0.04 11.26
N TYR A 213 3.53 -0.76 10.67
CA TYR A 213 3.24 -1.63 9.53
C TYR A 213 2.53 -2.92 9.91
N HIS A 214 2.68 -3.39 11.15
CA HIS A 214 1.83 -4.46 11.69
C HIS A 214 0.34 -4.08 11.63
N LEU A 215 -0.01 -2.90 12.16
CA LEU A 215 -1.38 -2.39 12.17
C LEU A 215 -1.90 -2.11 10.76
N VAL A 216 -1.06 -1.54 9.88
CA VAL A 216 -1.40 -1.35 8.46
C VAL A 216 -1.66 -2.69 7.78
N GLY A 217 -0.91 -3.75 8.11
CA GLY A 217 -1.11 -5.10 7.58
C GLY A 217 -2.47 -5.70 7.96
N LEU A 218 -2.86 -5.59 9.22
CA LEU A 218 -4.17 -6.05 9.71
C LEU A 218 -5.32 -5.34 9.00
N LEU A 219 -5.26 -4.00 8.95
CA LEU A 219 -6.27 -3.18 8.28
C LEU A 219 -6.33 -3.47 6.77
N LEU A 220 -5.17 -3.70 6.14
CA LEU A 220 -5.08 -4.04 4.73
C LEU A 220 -5.76 -5.39 4.43
N GLU A 221 -5.59 -6.39 5.29
CA GLU A 221 -6.23 -7.70 5.12
C GLU A 221 -7.77 -7.59 5.16
N SER A 222 -8.30 -6.83 6.14
CA SER A 222 -9.74 -6.54 6.25
C SER A 222 -10.25 -5.85 4.99
N PHE A 223 -9.54 -4.83 4.50
CA PHE A 223 -9.91 -4.10 3.28
C PHE A 223 -9.87 -4.98 2.03
N LEU A 224 -8.80 -5.74 1.80
CA LEU A 224 -8.69 -6.60 0.62
C LEU A 224 -9.75 -7.70 0.62
N THR A 225 -10.12 -8.21 1.79
CA THR A 225 -11.21 -9.19 1.93
C THR A 225 -12.56 -8.58 1.55
N LEU A 226 -12.87 -7.38 2.06
CA LEU A 226 -14.08 -6.65 1.68
C LEU A 226 -14.10 -6.35 0.17
N GLU A 227 -13.00 -5.85 -0.37
CA GLU A 227 -12.89 -5.46 -1.76
C GLU A 227 -13.02 -6.67 -2.69
N GLN A 228 -12.42 -7.82 -2.32
CA GLN A 228 -12.62 -9.08 -3.03
C GLN A 228 -14.10 -9.48 -3.02
N HIS A 229 -14.82 -9.32 -1.91
CA HIS A 229 -16.25 -9.64 -1.85
C HIS A 229 -17.10 -8.71 -2.73
N ILE A 230 -16.78 -7.42 -2.78
CA ILE A 230 -17.48 -6.44 -3.63
C ILE A 230 -17.21 -6.70 -5.12
N ILE A 231 -15.98 -7.08 -5.47
CA ILE A 231 -15.54 -7.23 -6.86
C ILE A 231 -15.86 -8.61 -7.43
N SER A 232 -15.92 -9.67 -6.61
CA SER A 232 -16.16 -11.07 -7.06
C SER A 232 -17.49 -11.20 -7.79
#